data_AF-A0A821MF65-F1
#
_entry.id   AF-A0A821MF65-F1
#
_cell.length_a   1.000
_cell.length_b   1.000
_cell.length_c   1.000
_cell.angle_alpha   90.00
_cell.angle_beta   90.00
_cell.angle_gamma   90.00
#
_symmetry.space_group_name_H-M   'P 1'
#
loop_
_entity.id
_entity.type
_entity.pdbx_description
1 polymer ?
#
loop_
_entity_poly.entity_id
_entity_poly.type
_entity_poly.pdbx_seq_one_letter_code
_entity_poly.pdbx_strand_id
1 'polypeptide(L)'
;IEQKWKDEHLGWNQSEYDGIRGIRLPSHRIWLPDSYIYNAAFDISSDIPTQGVINGPYVMVYHTGEVVFPVLMKLRTTCKVNIEYFPFDRQICGLKFASWIYDISTINYVLVPNVNDQQQSESIRNSGWAILDIKEGLLWR
;
A
#
# COMPACT_ATOMS: atom_id res chain seq x y z
N ILE A 1 3.63 -0.64 3.27
CA ILE A 1 2.25 -0.35 2.78
C ILE A 1 1.32 -1.20 3.61
N GLU A 2 0.25 -0.62 4.16
CA GLU A 2 -0.74 -1.35 4.95
C GLU A 2 -2.09 -1.22 4.25
N GLN A 3 -2.73 -2.36 3.95
CA GLN A 3 -4.06 -2.40 3.35
C GLN A 3 -5.07 -2.88 4.40
N LYS A 4 -6.27 -2.29 4.38
CA LYS A 4 -7.38 -2.69 5.24
C LYS A 4 -8.65 -2.86 4.42
N TRP A 5 -9.36 -3.95 4.67
CA TRP A 5 -10.70 -4.17 4.13
C TRP A 5 -11.53 -4.95 5.13
N LYS A 6 -12.81 -5.12 4.82
CA LYS A 6 -13.73 -5.93 5.61
C LYS A 6 -14.16 -7.12 4.76
N ASP A 7 -14.12 -8.31 5.36
CA ASP A 7 -14.57 -9.56 4.78
C ASP A 7 -15.66 -10.15 5.70
N GLU A 8 -16.89 -10.19 5.23
CA GLU A 8 -18.04 -10.68 5.99
C GLU A 8 -17.96 -12.17 6.36
N HIS A 9 -17.15 -12.96 5.64
CA HIS A 9 -17.01 -14.39 5.90
C HIS A 9 -15.95 -14.71 6.96
N LEU A 10 -15.14 -13.71 7.33
CA LEU A 10 -14.05 -13.86 8.30
C LEU A 10 -14.40 -13.31 9.70
N GLY A 11 -15.64 -12.88 9.93
CA GLY A 11 -16.12 -12.44 11.23
C GLY A 11 -16.50 -13.61 12.15
N TRP A 12 -16.33 -13.44 13.46
CA TRP A 12 -16.79 -14.40 14.48
C TRP A 12 -17.23 -13.71 15.77
N ASN A 13 -18.00 -14.43 16.58
CA ASN A 13 -18.37 -13.97 17.92
C ASN A 13 -17.26 -14.34 18.92
N GLN A 14 -16.57 -13.33 19.46
CA GLN A 14 -15.47 -13.55 20.42
C GLN A 14 -15.88 -14.43 21.63
N SER A 15 -17.17 -14.42 22.02
CA SER A 15 -17.65 -15.16 23.20
C SER A 15 -17.68 -16.67 22.97
N GLU A 16 -17.70 -17.12 21.72
CA GLU A 16 -17.67 -18.54 21.33
C GLU A 16 -16.23 -19.09 21.27
N TYR A 17 -15.23 -18.20 21.33
CA TYR A 17 -13.82 -18.52 21.14
C TYR A 17 -12.96 -17.86 22.23
N ASP A 18 -13.33 -18.01 23.51
CA ASP A 18 -12.55 -17.55 24.68
C ASP A 18 -12.13 -16.07 24.64
N GLY A 19 -12.93 -15.22 24.01
CA GLY A 19 -12.64 -13.80 23.87
C GLY A 19 -11.56 -13.45 22.84
N ILE A 20 -11.16 -14.40 21.97
CA ILE A 20 -10.18 -14.14 20.91
C ILE A 20 -10.73 -13.08 19.95
N ARG A 21 -9.99 -11.96 19.83
CA ARG A 21 -10.38 -10.82 18.99
C ARG A 21 -9.68 -10.74 17.65
N GLY A 22 -8.54 -11.41 17.51
CA GLY A 22 -7.76 -11.37 16.28
C GLY A 22 -6.83 -12.57 16.14
N ILE A 23 -6.62 -12.98 14.90
CA ILE A 23 -5.79 -14.12 14.54
C ILE A 23 -4.87 -13.74 13.38
N ARG A 24 -3.71 -14.40 13.31
CA ARG A 24 -2.79 -14.26 12.19
C ARG A 24 -2.96 -15.44 11.25
N LEU A 25 -3.27 -15.18 9.98
CA LEU A 25 -3.44 -16.21 8.96
C LEU A 25 -2.37 -16.07 7.87
N PRO A 26 -1.92 -17.17 7.26
CA PRO A 26 -1.18 -17.10 6.01
C PRO A 26 -2.04 -16.42 4.94
N SER A 27 -1.50 -15.40 4.28
CA SER A 27 -2.23 -14.56 3.33
C SER A 27 -2.84 -15.36 2.17
N HIS A 28 -2.14 -16.39 1.69
CA HIS A 28 -2.58 -17.29 0.61
C HIS A 28 -3.81 -18.17 0.93
N ARG A 29 -4.32 -18.14 2.18
CA ARG A 29 -5.50 -18.91 2.59
C ARG A 29 -6.79 -18.11 2.56
N ILE A 30 -6.71 -16.80 2.34
CA ILE A 30 -7.88 -15.93 2.24
C ILE A 30 -7.82 -15.15 0.93
N TRP A 31 -8.92 -14.50 0.57
CA TRP A 31 -8.91 -13.55 -0.53
C TRP A 31 -8.04 -12.34 -0.17
N LEU A 32 -7.24 -11.89 -1.13
CA LEU A 32 -6.46 -10.66 -1.07
C LEU A 32 -6.82 -9.82 -2.29
N PRO A 33 -6.88 -8.48 -2.17
CA PRO A 33 -6.96 -7.64 -3.35
C PRO A 33 -5.70 -7.82 -4.20
N ASP A 34 -5.87 -7.86 -5.51
CA ASP A 34 -4.80 -7.96 -6.52
C ASP A 34 -4.12 -6.60 -6.75
N SER A 35 -3.74 -5.95 -5.67
CA SER A 35 -3.21 -4.59 -5.70
C SER A 35 -1.86 -4.51 -6.39
N TYR A 36 -1.75 -3.54 -7.29
CA TYR A 36 -0.60 -3.36 -8.16
C TYR A 36 -0.16 -1.90 -8.21
N ILE A 37 1.14 -1.69 -8.35
CA ILE A 37 1.76 -0.38 -8.56
C ILE A 37 2.09 -0.22 -10.04
N TYR A 38 1.24 0.48 -10.76
CA TYR A 38 1.27 0.55 -12.23
C TYR A 38 2.48 1.27 -12.81
N ASN A 39 3.05 2.22 -12.06
CA ASN A 39 4.27 2.90 -12.47
C ASN A 39 5.51 2.30 -11.81
N ALA A 40 5.46 1.03 -11.36
CA ALA A 40 6.66 0.31 -10.96
C ALA A 40 7.64 0.24 -12.14
N ALA A 41 8.89 0.61 -11.88
CA ALA A 41 9.94 0.54 -12.88
C ALA A 41 10.37 -0.92 -13.05
N PHE A 42 10.38 -1.39 -14.30
CA PHE A 42 10.89 -2.71 -14.63
C PHE A 42 12.42 -2.69 -14.55
N ASP A 43 12.99 -3.45 -13.63
CA ASP A 43 14.44 -3.60 -13.49
C ASP A 43 14.87 -4.94 -14.08
N ILE A 44 15.42 -4.90 -15.30
CA ILE A 44 15.92 -6.07 -16.03
C ILE A 44 17.16 -6.67 -15.34
N SER A 45 17.83 -5.90 -14.48
CA SER A 45 19.10 -6.27 -13.85
C SER A 45 18.97 -6.89 -12.46
N SER A 46 17.78 -6.87 -11.87
CA SER A 46 17.54 -7.46 -10.55
C SER A 46 16.86 -8.82 -10.66
N ASP A 47 17.44 -9.84 -10.00
CA ASP A 47 16.85 -11.17 -9.83
C ASP A 47 15.49 -11.14 -9.09
N ILE A 48 15.13 -10.01 -8.50
CA ILE A 48 13.85 -9.76 -7.85
C ILE A 48 13.01 -8.89 -8.78
N PRO A 49 11.99 -9.43 -9.45
CA PRO A 49 11.07 -8.62 -10.22
C PRO A 49 10.40 -7.65 -9.24
N THR A 50 10.72 -6.35 -9.28
CA THR A 50 9.83 -5.33 -8.71
C THR A 50 8.61 -5.23 -9.62
N GLN A 51 7.80 -6.29 -9.63
CA GLN A 51 6.58 -6.38 -10.41
C GLN A 51 5.52 -5.40 -9.87
N GLY A 52 5.77 -4.57 -8.86
CA GLY A 52 4.74 -3.70 -8.29
C GLY A 52 3.59 -4.45 -7.62
N VAL A 53 3.65 -5.79 -7.56
CA VAL A 53 2.70 -6.66 -6.87
C VAL A 53 2.86 -6.47 -5.38
N ILE A 54 1.73 -6.25 -4.70
CA ILE A 54 1.67 -6.18 -3.25
C ILE A 54 1.40 -7.57 -2.70
N ASN A 55 2.44 -8.24 -2.20
CA ASN A 55 2.32 -9.57 -1.60
C ASN A 55 3.13 -9.66 -0.30
N GLY A 56 2.65 -10.43 0.66
CA GLY A 56 3.22 -10.63 1.98
C GLY A 56 2.74 -11.95 2.57
N PRO A 57 3.47 -12.55 3.52
CA PRO A 57 3.22 -13.92 3.97
C PRO A 57 2.01 -14.09 4.90
N TYR A 58 1.65 -13.02 5.64
CA TYR A 58 0.65 -13.09 6.70
C TYR A 58 -0.27 -11.87 6.69
N VAL A 59 -1.50 -12.10 7.16
CA VAL A 59 -2.54 -11.09 7.40
C VAL A 59 -3.00 -11.19 8.85
N MET A 60 -3.46 -10.08 9.39
CA MET A 60 -4.19 -10.05 10.66
C MET A 60 -5.68 -9.96 10.36
N VAL A 61 -6.48 -10.85 10.94
CA VAL A 61 -7.93 -10.84 10.81
C VAL A 61 -8.52 -10.63 12.20
N TYR A 62 -9.47 -9.71 12.31
CA TYR A 62 -10.19 -9.41 13.55
C TYR A 62 -11.59 -10.01 13.53
N HIS A 63 -12.13 -10.25 14.73
CA HIS A 63 -13.45 -10.86 14.92
C HIS A 63 -14.59 -10.07 14.26
N THR A 64 -14.38 -8.78 13.98
CA THR A 64 -15.31 -7.90 13.26
C THR A 64 -15.36 -8.16 11.75
N GLY A 65 -14.51 -9.05 11.23
CA GLY A 65 -14.27 -9.25 9.80
C GLY A 65 -13.27 -8.25 9.20
N GLU A 66 -12.69 -7.35 10.01
CA GLU A 66 -11.64 -6.45 9.53
C GLU A 66 -10.35 -7.23 9.27
N VAL A 67 -9.79 -7.07 8.08
CA VAL A 67 -8.52 -7.65 7.67
C VAL A 67 -7.49 -6.53 7.51
N VAL A 68 -6.34 -6.72 8.12
CA VAL A 68 -5.17 -5.84 8.02
C VAL A 68 -4.02 -6.60 7.39
N PHE A 69 -3.54 -6.10 6.25
CA PHE A 69 -2.46 -6.70 5.47
C PHE A 69 -1.27 -5.75 5.39
N PRO A 70 -0.29 -5.89 6.30
CA PRO A 70 0.94 -5.12 6.26
C PRO A 70 1.96 -5.78 5.33
N VAL A 71 2.44 -5.03 4.34
CA VAL A 71 3.49 -5.46 3.42
C VAL A 71 4.69 -4.51 3.50
N LEU A 72 5.86 -5.09 3.77
CA LEU A 72 7.14 -4.42 3.66
C LEU A 72 7.68 -4.63 2.25
N MET A 73 7.93 -3.55 1.51
CA MET A 73 8.44 -3.61 0.15
C MET A 73 9.36 -2.44 -0.15
N LYS A 74 10.39 -2.71 -0.98
CA LYS A 74 11.21 -1.69 -1.61
C LYS A 74 10.61 -1.36 -2.97
N LEU A 75 10.29 -0.08 -3.18
CA LEU A 75 9.64 0.38 -4.41
C LEU A 75 10.59 1.18 -5.28
N ARG A 76 10.57 0.85 -6.56
CA ARG A 76 11.18 1.65 -7.62
C ARG A 76 10.09 2.00 -8.61
N THR A 77 9.87 3.28 -8.85
CA THR A 77 8.81 3.75 -9.73
C THR A 77 9.35 4.73 -10.77
N THR A 78 8.63 4.85 -11.89
CA THR A 78 8.89 5.86 -12.90
C THR A 78 8.17 7.15 -12.53
N CYS A 79 8.86 8.28 -12.72
CA CYS A 79 8.38 9.63 -12.46
C CYS A 79 8.93 10.58 -13.54
N LYS A 80 8.10 11.52 -13.99
CA LYS A 80 8.54 12.55 -14.94
C LYS A 80 9.28 13.65 -14.17
N VAL A 81 10.59 13.76 -14.42
CA VAL A 81 11.43 14.79 -13.80
C VAL A 81 11.32 16.09 -14.61
N ASN A 82 11.10 17.22 -13.93
CA ASN A 82 11.20 18.55 -14.53
C ASN A 82 12.52 19.23 -14.11
N ILE A 83 13.45 19.42 -15.04
CA ILE A 83 14.79 19.97 -14.77
C ILE A 83 14.93 21.46 -15.08
N GLU A 84 13.84 22.18 -15.31
CA GLU A 84 13.86 23.60 -15.68
C GLU A 84 14.62 24.48 -14.66
N TYR A 85 14.54 24.14 -13.37
CA TYR A 85 15.13 24.92 -12.27
C TYR A 85 16.27 24.20 -11.54
N PHE A 86 16.87 23.17 -12.15
CA PHE A 86 17.96 22.42 -11.52
C PHE A 86 19.10 23.36 -11.06
N PRO A 87 19.67 23.21 -9.84
CA PRO A 87 19.42 22.17 -8.82
C PRO A 87 18.37 22.55 -7.75
N PHE A 88 17.59 23.61 -7.97
CA PHE A 88 16.57 24.13 -7.04
C PHE A 88 15.16 23.79 -7.52
N ASP A 89 15.01 22.61 -8.11
CA ASP A 89 13.79 22.10 -8.70
C ASP A 89 12.88 21.44 -7.66
N ARG A 90 11.60 21.31 -8.03
CA ARG A 90 10.59 20.56 -7.27
C ARG A 90 10.07 19.44 -8.14
N GLN A 91 9.98 18.25 -7.58
CA GLN A 91 9.48 17.07 -8.28
C GLN A 91 8.16 16.60 -7.68
N ILE A 92 7.21 16.28 -8.56
CA ILE A 92 5.92 15.70 -8.21
C ILE A 92 5.93 14.27 -8.75
N CYS A 93 6.11 13.30 -7.85
CA CYS A 93 6.13 11.88 -8.19
C CYS A 93 4.92 11.18 -7.57
N GLY A 94 4.06 10.62 -8.43
CA GLY A 94 2.91 9.84 -8.00
C GLY A 94 3.24 8.36 -7.85
N LEU A 95 2.60 7.69 -6.89
CA LEU A 95 2.51 6.24 -6.83
C LEU A 95 1.12 5.82 -7.32
N LYS A 96 1.05 5.00 -8.37
CA LYS A 96 -0.22 4.59 -8.99
C LYS A 96 -0.69 3.24 -8.48
N PHE A 97 -1.58 3.23 -7.49
CA PHE A 97 -2.22 2.02 -6.98
C PHE A 97 -3.51 1.73 -7.73
N ALA A 98 -3.67 0.49 -8.20
CA ALA A 98 -4.93 0.01 -8.74
C ALA A 98 -4.96 -1.53 -8.69
N SER A 99 -6.14 -2.10 -8.89
CA SER A 99 -6.33 -3.53 -9.11
C SER A 99 -5.92 -3.88 -10.53
N TRP A 100 -5.39 -5.09 -10.73
CA TRP A 100 -5.00 -5.60 -12.05
C TRP A 100 -6.21 -6.06 -12.88
N ILE A 101 -7.17 -6.75 -12.27
CA ILE A 101 -8.33 -7.33 -12.95
C ILE A 101 -9.65 -6.61 -12.66
N TYR A 102 -9.74 -5.88 -11.55
CA TYR A 102 -10.97 -5.22 -11.12
C TYR A 102 -10.95 -3.72 -11.43
N ASP A 103 -12.13 -3.20 -11.74
CA ASP A 103 -12.35 -1.76 -11.87
C ASP A 103 -12.79 -1.12 -10.53
N ILE A 104 -12.99 0.20 -10.57
CA ILE A 104 -13.39 0.99 -9.41
C ILE A 104 -14.76 0.61 -8.82
N SER A 105 -15.64 -0.04 -9.60
CA SER A 105 -16.95 -0.47 -9.12
C SER A 105 -16.86 -1.68 -8.20
N THR A 106 -15.77 -2.46 -8.31
CA THR A 106 -15.51 -3.64 -7.47
C THR A 106 -14.49 -3.33 -6.38
N ILE A 107 -13.37 -2.69 -6.72
CA ILE A 107 -12.33 -2.31 -5.75
C ILE A 107 -12.06 -0.81 -5.87
N ASN A 108 -12.46 -0.07 -4.84
CA ASN A 108 -12.14 1.35 -4.70
C ASN A 108 -11.08 1.56 -3.62
N TYR A 109 -9.89 2.00 -4.03
CA TYR A 109 -8.80 2.33 -3.11
C TYR A 109 -9.01 3.72 -2.54
N VAL A 110 -8.98 3.84 -1.21
CA VAL A 110 -9.10 5.11 -0.50
C VAL A 110 -7.94 5.23 0.49
N LEU A 111 -7.28 6.39 0.53
CA LEU A 111 -6.27 6.64 1.55
C LEU A 111 -6.97 6.83 2.90
N VAL A 112 -6.59 6.03 3.88
CA VAL A 112 -7.02 6.22 5.27
C VAL A 112 -5.98 7.10 5.95
N PRO A 113 -6.27 8.39 6.21
CA PRO A 113 -5.36 9.25 6.96
C PRO A 113 -5.20 8.67 8.36
N ASN A 114 -3.95 8.53 8.79
CA ASN A 114 -3.67 8.05 10.14
C ASN A 114 -3.94 9.23 11.08
N VAL A 115 -4.97 9.14 11.94
CA VAL A 115 -5.37 10.21 12.89
C VAL A 115 -4.23 10.56 13.86
N ASN A 116 -3.18 9.72 13.94
CA ASN A 116 -1.93 9.97 14.63
C ASN A 116 -0.78 10.25 13.64
N ASP A 117 -0.86 11.37 12.92
CA ASP A 117 0.19 11.92 12.02
C ASP A 117 1.56 12.16 12.70
N GLN A 118 1.77 11.69 13.93
CA GLN A 118 3.07 11.67 14.59
C GLN A 118 3.92 10.43 14.25
N GLN A 119 3.37 9.43 13.55
CA GLN A 119 4.19 8.44 12.87
C GLN A 119 4.58 8.96 11.48
N GLN A 120 5.29 10.08 11.44
CA GLN A 120 6.27 10.27 10.38
C GLN A 120 7.23 9.08 10.54
N SER A 121 7.02 8.02 9.73
CA SER A 121 7.98 6.93 9.58
C SER A 121 9.34 7.57 9.52
N GLU A 122 10.27 7.17 10.39
CA GLU A 122 11.62 7.74 10.52
C GLU A 122 12.22 7.97 9.13
N SER A 123 11.96 9.15 8.58
CA SER A 123 12.32 9.48 7.22
C SER A 123 13.76 9.86 7.36
N ILE A 124 14.65 8.90 7.09
CA ILE A 124 16.06 9.18 6.98
C ILE A 124 16.17 10.30 5.95
N ARG A 125 16.63 11.47 6.39
CA ARG A 125 16.79 12.63 5.52
C ARG A 125 17.70 12.24 4.36
N ASN A 126 17.18 12.35 3.15
CA ASN A 126 18.00 12.20 1.96
C ASN A 126 18.82 13.49 1.78
N SER A 127 20.10 13.37 1.47
CA SER A 127 20.99 14.54 1.30
C SER A 127 20.68 15.39 0.07
N GLY A 128 19.96 14.84 -0.92
CA GLY A 128 19.57 15.54 -2.16
C GLY A 128 18.09 15.88 -2.26
N TRP A 129 17.22 15.32 -1.42
CA TRP A 129 15.77 15.49 -1.52
C TRP A 129 15.11 15.71 -0.16
N ALA A 130 14.21 16.68 -0.09
CA ALA A 130 13.32 16.90 1.04
C ALA A 130 11.86 16.65 0.62
N ILE A 131 11.13 15.89 1.43
CA ILE A 131 9.68 15.71 1.24
C ILE A 131 8.98 16.97 1.73
N LEU A 132 8.29 17.66 0.83
CA LEU A 132 7.53 18.87 1.15
C LEU A 132 6.08 18.55 1.55
N ASP A 133 5.47 17.56 0.90
CA ASP A 133 4.05 17.24 1.05
C ASP A 133 3.75 15.82 0.52
N ILE A 134 2.68 15.21 1.04
CA ILE A 134 2.12 13.94 0.56
C ILE A 134 0.61 14.12 0.47
N LYS A 135 0.06 13.97 -0.74
CA LYS A 135 -1.38 14.12 -0.98
C LYS A 135 -1.95 12.96 -1.75
N GLU A 136 -3.23 12.71 -1.53
CA GLU A 136 -4.04 11.94 -2.47
C GLU A 136 -4.22 12.74 -3.76
N GLY A 137 -4.12 12.05 -4.89
CA GLY A 137 -4.38 12.65 -6.19
C GLY A 137 -4.94 11.61 -7.14
N LEU A 138 -6.07 11.93 -7.77
CA LEU A 138 -6.57 11.17 -8.91
C LEU A 138 -5.66 11.47 -10.10
N LEU A 139 -4.90 10.47 -10.54
CA LEU A 139 -4.04 10.58 -11.72
C LEU A 139 -4.86 10.36 -13.00
N TRP A 140 -5.89 11.21 -13.18
CA TRP A 140 -6.63 11.34 -14.43
C TRP A 140 -6.62 12.81 -14.87
N ARG A 141 -5.66 13.14 -15.73
CA ARG A 141 -5.69 14.17 -16.77
C ARG A 141 -4.50 13.97 -17.69
#